data_AF-A0A329SNJ6-F1
#
_entry.id   AF-A0A329SNJ6-F1
#
_cell.length_a   1.000
_cell.length_b   1.000
_cell.length_c   1.000
_cell.angle_alpha   90.00
_cell.angle_beta   90.00
_cell.angle_gamma   90.00
#
_symmetry.space_group_name_H-M   'P 1'
#
loop_
_entity.id
_entity.type
_entity.pdbx_description
1 polymer ?
#
loop_
_entity_poly.entity_id
_entity_poly.type
_entity_poly.pdbx_seq_one_letter_code
_entity_poly.pdbx_strand_id
1 'polypeptide(L)'
;MEYAKSVRSALRPRTLFASACPVLMTVALLYKSHDVSFLQLDVLTVLGCAVLVQLLGNLSAVYNNFQRTLQPKEPGTKDAKIILNLLSLTQVRHWSFLFYGLQLVLLGLTHVISDKDVEITGAMAVLATLALIYCRRGEESLPVVGLSEAVIAWAVGPVAMVSTALYLVGEVPWAVVLYAYVVMLFAWAFLVLESARDAPFARRMGRSDTSLALRLGFQWSFQGFLLIMVSFYGVVLLTGIVMGHLGNFLLVATIVKLKDISEDFRLERLDRLPDQFARLAVFLGVGFIISILTGLS
;
A
#
# COMPACT_ATOMS: atom_id res chain seq x y z
N MET A 1 -10.96 19.50 19.98
CA MET A 1 -11.39 19.17 18.60
C MET A 1 -10.26 19.23 17.57
N GLU A 2 -9.27 20.13 17.71
CA GLU A 2 -8.13 20.22 16.78
C GLU A 2 -7.22 18.99 16.79
N TYR A 3 -6.93 18.42 17.96
CA TYR A 3 -6.13 17.20 18.07
C TYR A 3 -6.73 16.02 17.27
N ALA A 4 -8.04 15.80 17.38
CA ALA A 4 -8.74 14.75 16.64
C ALA A 4 -8.70 14.98 15.12
N LYS A 5 -8.76 16.25 14.67
CA LYS A 5 -8.61 16.60 13.25
C LYS A 5 -7.18 16.34 12.77
N SER A 6 -6.17 16.65 13.57
CA SER A 6 -4.77 16.36 13.25
C SER A 6 -4.48 14.87 13.20
N VAL A 7 -4.99 14.07 14.15
CA VAL A 7 -4.88 12.60 14.12
C VAL A 7 -5.58 12.05 12.87
N ARG A 8 -6.81 12.46 12.59
CA ARG A 8 -7.53 12.00 11.38
C ARG A 8 -6.80 12.33 10.09
N SER A 9 -6.20 13.51 10.00
CA SER A 9 -5.42 13.93 8.84
C SER A 9 -4.12 13.11 8.72
N ALA A 10 -3.43 12.85 9.84
CA ALA A 10 -2.23 12.02 9.89
C ALA A 10 -2.51 10.56 9.49
N LEU A 11 -3.66 10.01 9.90
CA LEU A 11 -4.06 8.64 9.61
C LEU A 11 -4.54 8.43 8.17
N ARG A 12 -4.75 9.49 7.38
CA ARG A 12 -5.14 9.46 5.96
C ARG A 12 -6.14 8.33 5.64
N PRO A 13 -7.37 8.34 6.19
CA PRO A 13 -8.31 7.22 6.08
C PRO A 13 -8.67 6.82 4.64
N ARG A 14 -8.45 7.72 3.67
CA ARG A 14 -8.63 7.43 2.24
C ARG A 14 -7.64 6.39 1.70
N THR A 15 -6.49 6.18 2.35
CA THR A 15 -5.48 5.18 1.92
C THR A 15 -5.72 3.79 2.51
N LEU A 16 -6.69 3.62 3.41
CA LEU A 16 -7.03 2.32 4.00
C LEU A 16 -7.48 1.28 2.95
N PHE A 17 -7.99 1.75 1.82
CA PHE A 17 -8.34 0.89 0.71
C PHE A 17 -7.12 0.14 0.15
N ALA A 18 -5.92 0.73 0.22
CA ALA A 18 -4.69 0.13 -0.29
C ALA A 18 -4.30 -1.15 0.47
N SER A 19 -4.62 -1.24 1.77
CA SER A 19 -4.38 -2.44 2.58
C SER A 19 -5.60 -3.35 2.65
N ALA A 20 -6.81 -2.81 2.56
CA ALA A 20 -8.04 -3.60 2.61
C ALA A 20 -8.24 -4.44 1.33
N CYS A 21 -7.94 -3.89 0.15
CA CYS A 21 -8.15 -4.58 -1.12
C CYS A 21 -7.37 -5.88 -1.28
N PRO A 22 -6.05 -5.93 -1.01
CA PRO A 22 -5.29 -7.17 -1.11
C PRO A 22 -5.88 -8.29 -0.24
N VAL A 23 -6.31 -7.96 0.98
CA VAL A 23 -6.98 -8.91 1.88
C VAL A 23 -8.32 -9.37 1.31
N LEU A 24 -9.19 -8.44 0.90
CA LEU A 24 -10.50 -8.77 0.34
C LEU A 24 -10.42 -9.56 -0.98
N MET A 25 -9.43 -9.26 -1.83
CA MET A 25 -9.15 -10.05 -3.03
C MET A 25 -8.70 -11.46 -2.68
N THR A 26 -7.85 -11.62 -1.66
CA THR A 26 -7.44 -12.94 -1.16
C THR A 26 -8.64 -13.72 -0.63
N VAL A 27 -9.50 -13.09 0.17
CA VAL A 27 -10.74 -13.72 0.66
C VAL A 27 -11.66 -14.10 -0.50
N ALA A 28 -11.79 -13.28 -1.53
CA ALA A 28 -12.59 -13.62 -2.72
C ALA A 28 -12.04 -14.86 -3.48
N LEU A 29 -10.71 -15.00 -3.56
CA LEU A 29 -10.06 -16.18 -4.16
C LEU A 29 -10.26 -17.45 -3.31
N LEU A 30 -10.22 -17.29 -1.99
CA LEU A 30 -10.40 -18.38 -1.03
C LEU A 30 -11.87 -18.76 -0.83
N TYR A 31 -12.79 -17.82 -1.04
CA TYR A 31 -14.23 -18.08 -1.00
C TYR A 31 -14.61 -19.15 -2.03
N LYS A 32 -14.03 -19.09 -3.24
CA LYS A 32 -14.30 -20.09 -4.27
C LYS A 32 -13.60 -21.42 -4.05
N SER A 33 -12.36 -21.39 -3.55
CA SER A 33 -11.55 -22.61 -3.44
C SER A 33 -11.79 -23.38 -2.14
N HIS A 34 -12.13 -22.68 -1.05
CA HIS A 34 -12.15 -23.20 0.31
C HIS A 34 -13.39 -22.77 1.13
N ASP A 35 -14.41 -22.18 0.48
CA ASP A 35 -15.67 -21.72 1.11
C ASP A 35 -15.47 -20.75 2.30
N VAL A 36 -14.41 -19.93 2.23
CA VAL A 36 -14.08 -18.92 3.26
C VAL A 36 -15.05 -17.74 3.17
N SER A 37 -15.93 -17.61 4.17
CA SER A 37 -16.89 -16.51 4.22
C SER A 37 -16.24 -15.19 4.70
N PHE A 38 -16.64 -14.08 4.08
CA PHE A 38 -16.19 -12.72 4.42
C PHE A 38 -16.51 -12.30 5.87
N LEU A 39 -17.48 -12.97 6.52
CA LEU A 39 -17.91 -12.67 7.88
C LEU A 39 -17.26 -13.55 8.95
N GLN A 40 -16.36 -14.46 8.56
CA GLN A 40 -15.61 -15.26 9.53
C GLN A 40 -14.74 -14.35 10.41
N LEU A 41 -14.64 -14.71 11.69
CA LEU A 41 -13.87 -13.94 12.67
C LEU A 41 -12.42 -13.78 12.23
N ASP A 42 -11.81 -14.84 11.69
CA ASP A 42 -10.44 -14.83 11.17
C ASP A 42 -10.25 -13.81 10.05
N VAL A 43 -11.22 -13.69 9.14
CA VAL A 43 -11.20 -12.71 8.04
C VAL A 43 -11.25 -11.29 8.58
N LEU A 44 -12.14 -11.03 9.55
CA LEU A 44 -12.23 -9.73 10.21
C LEU A 44 -10.93 -9.37 10.95
N THR A 45 -10.27 -10.35 11.56
CA THR A 45 -8.98 -10.18 12.24
C THR A 45 -7.87 -9.81 11.27
N VAL A 46 -7.71 -10.53 10.15
CA VAL A 46 -6.67 -10.20 9.16
C VAL A 46 -6.94 -8.85 8.51
N LEU A 47 -8.20 -8.54 8.19
CA LEU A 47 -8.58 -7.24 7.65
C LEU A 47 -8.28 -6.10 8.65
N GLY A 48 -8.60 -6.31 9.93
CA GLY A 48 -8.27 -5.39 11.02
C GLY A 48 -6.76 -5.18 11.14
N CYS A 49 -5.96 -6.25 11.09
CA CYS A 49 -4.51 -6.16 11.14
C CYS A 49 -3.95 -5.37 9.95
N ALA A 50 -4.41 -5.65 8.72
CA ALA A 50 -3.97 -4.94 7.53
C ALA A 50 -4.28 -3.44 7.59
N VAL A 51 -5.48 -3.08 8.07
CA VAL A 51 -5.87 -1.68 8.30
C VAL A 51 -4.98 -1.02 9.35
N LEU A 52 -4.67 -1.70 10.45
CA LEU A 52 -3.80 -1.17 11.51
C LEU A 52 -2.35 -0.98 11.03
N VAL A 53 -1.83 -1.88 10.20
CA VAL A 53 -0.52 -1.72 9.55
C VAL A 53 -0.51 -0.51 8.61
N GLN A 54 -1.58 -0.29 7.84
CA GLN A 54 -1.69 0.89 6.98
C GLN A 54 -1.76 2.19 7.78
N LEU A 55 -2.50 2.22 8.89
CA LEU A 55 -2.55 3.36 9.81
C LEU A 55 -1.17 3.64 10.39
N LEU A 56 -0.43 2.60 10.76
CA LEU A 56 0.95 2.69 11.23
C LEU A 56 1.90 3.25 10.17
N GLY A 57 1.78 2.81 8.92
CA GLY A 57 2.54 3.34 7.79
C GLY A 57 2.23 4.81 7.49
N ASN A 58 0.95 5.20 7.52
CA ASN A 58 0.53 6.59 7.36
C ASN A 58 1.11 7.49 8.46
N LEU A 59 1.11 6.99 9.71
CA LEU A 59 1.67 7.70 10.85
C LEU A 59 3.20 7.81 10.77
N SER A 60 3.88 6.77 10.30
CA SER A 60 5.32 6.80 9.99
C SER A 60 5.67 7.84 8.93
N ALA A 61 4.84 7.99 7.90
CA ALA A 61 5.03 9.05 6.91
C ALA A 61 4.96 10.45 7.55
N VAL A 62 4.11 10.67 8.55
CA VAL A 62 4.09 11.92 9.33
C VAL A 62 5.34 12.07 10.20
N TYR A 63 5.79 10.99 10.85
CA TYR A 63 7.03 10.97 11.63
C TYR A 63 8.25 11.35 10.78
N ASN A 64 8.38 10.73 9.62
CA ASN A 64 9.47 10.97 8.67
C ASN A 64 9.41 12.37 8.04
N ASN A 65 8.24 13.02 8.07
CA ASN A 65 8.08 14.42 7.66
C ASN A 65 8.36 15.40 8.81
N PHE A 66 8.11 15.04 10.06
CA PHE A 66 8.40 15.86 11.25
C PHE A 66 9.90 16.16 11.36
N GLN A 67 10.75 15.18 11.06
CA GLN A 67 12.21 15.34 10.99
C GLN A 67 12.67 16.24 9.82
N ARG A 68 11.78 16.57 8.87
CA ARG A 68 12.07 17.43 7.70
C ARG A 68 11.93 18.94 7.98
N THR A 69 11.29 19.35 9.07
CA THR A 69 10.85 20.75 9.31
C THR A 69 11.74 21.57 10.24
N LEU A 70 13.06 21.52 10.05
CA LEU A 70 13.97 22.54 10.58
C LEU A 70 14.55 23.39 9.43
N GLN A 71 13.72 24.20 8.76
CA GLN A 71 14.22 25.29 7.91
C GLN A 71 13.40 26.60 8.06
N PRO A 72 14.08 27.76 8.06
CA PRO A 72 13.45 29.08 8.13
C PRO A 72 12.80 29.49 6.79
N LYS A 73 11.81 30.37 6.90
CA LYS A 73 10.99 30.95 5.82
C LYS A 73 11.83 31.67 4.75
N GLU A 74 11.58 31.39 3.47
CA GLU A 74 12.00 32.29 2.38
C GLU A 74 11.08 33.54 2.33
N PRO A 75 11.64 34.76 2.29
CA PRO A 75 10.84 35.98 2.22
C PRO A 75 10.24 36.17 0.82
N GLY A 76 8.91 36.06 0.71
CA GLY A 76 8.16 36.45 -0.49
C GLY A 76 7.09 35.46 -1.00
N THR A 77 7.03 34.24 -0.47
CA THR A 77 6.04 33.23 -0.89
C THR A 77 4.75 33.33 -0.06
N LYS A 78 3.61 33.52 -0.75
CA LYS A 78 2.25 33.58 -0.14
C LYS A 78 1.63 32.20 0.12
N ASP A 79 2.12 31.16 -0.56
CA ASP A 79 1.62 29.78 -0.42
C ASP A 79 2.47 28.99 0.57
N ALA A 80 2.29 29.34 1.84
CA ALA A 80 2.82 28.61 2.97
C ALA A 80 2.06 27.28 3.11
N LYS A 81 2.49 26.21 2.44
CA LYS A 81 2.19 24.85 2.94
C LYS A 81 3.19 24.53 4.06
N ILE A 82 3.15 25.33 5.13
CA ILE A 82 3.76 24.95 6.41
C ILE A 82 3.07 23.64 6.78
N ILE A 83 3.78 22.53 6.66
CA ILE A 83 3.33 21.26 7.22
C ILE A 83 3.44 21.47 8.72
N LEU A 84 2.38 21.99 9.34
CA LEU A 84 2.26 22.06 10.79
C LEU A 84 2.59 20.67 11.33
N ASN A 85 3.33 20.62 12.43
CA ASN A 85 3.42 19.45 13.28
C ASN A 85 2.02 19.00 13.69
N LEU A 86 1.40 18.14 12.89
CA LEU A 86 0.05 17.64 13.17
C LEU A 86 0.05 16.87 14.50
N LEU A 87 1.12 16.11 14.78
CA LEU A 87 1.33 15.36 16.02
C LEU A 87 2.76 15.55 16.54
N SER A 88 2.95 15.51 17.86
CA SER A 88 4.27 15.45 18.48
C SER A 88 4.94 14.07 18.31
N LEU A 89 6.27 14.00 18.40
CA LEU A 89 7.04 12.75 18.34
C LEU A 89 6.53 11.71 19.34
N THR A 90 6.20 12.17 20.55
CA THR A 90 5.66 11.35 21.62
C THR A 90 4.26 10.82 21.25
N GLN A 91 3.41 11.64 20.64
CA GLN A 91 2.08 11.21 20.19
C GLN A 91 2.18 10.16 19.09
N VAL A 92 3.03 10.37 18.09
CA VAL A 92 3.28 9.36 17.04
C VAL A 92 3.74 8.05 17.67
N ARG A 93 4.68 8.08 18.60
CA ARG A 93 5.16 6.88 19.31
C ARG A 93 4.04 6.13 20.03
N HIS A 94 3.17 6.84 20.76
CA HIS A 94 2.05 6.22 21.48
C HIS A 94 1.05 5.58 20.51
N TRP A 95 0.68 6.27 19.44
CA TRP A 95 -0.22 5.72 18.42
C TRP A 95 0.38 4.50 17.70
N SER A 96 1.67 4.51 17.39
CA SER A 96 2.36 3.36 16.80
C SER A 96 2.28 2.12 17.70
N PHE A 97 2.58 2.28 19.00
CA PHE A 97 2.49 1.17 19.96
C PHE A 97 1.04 0.75 20.22
N LEU A 98 0.08 1.68 20.20
CA LEU A 98 -1.34 1.35 20.32
C LEU A 98 -1.81 0.49 19.14
N PHE A 99 -1.50 0.87 17.90
CA PHE A 99 -1.87 0.08 16.73
C PHE A 99 -1.21 -1.28 16.69
N TYR A 100 0.05 -1.37 17.13
CA TYR A 100 0.73 -2.66 17.26
C TYR A 100 0.11 -3.52 18.37
N GLY A 101 -0.15 -2.96 19.54
CA GLY A 101 -0.81 -3.66 20.64
C GLY A 101 -2.20 -4.17 20.24
N LEU A 102 -2.98 -3.38 19.50
CA LEU A 102 -4.28 -3.80 19.00
C LEU A 102 -4.18 -4.96 17.99
N GLN A 103 -3.15 -4.99 17.14
CA GLN A 103 -2.89 -6.14 16.25
C GLN A 103 -2.62 -7.41 17.05
N LEU A 104 -1.76 -7.33 18.08
CA LEU A 104 -1.46 -8.50 18.94
C LEU A 104 -2.69 -8.98 19.71
N VAL A 105 -3.53 -8.06 20.19
CA VAL A 105 -4.79 -8.41 20.87
C VAL A 105 -5.75 -9.10 19.91
N LEU A 106 -5.91 -8.58 18.68
CA LEU A 106 -6.76 -9.22 17.67
C LEU A 106 -6.26 -10.63 17.32
N LEU A 107 -4.97 -10.78 17.05
CA LEU A 107 -4.37 -12.09 16.75
C LEU A 107 -4.49 -13.06 17.92
N GLY A 108 -4.21 -12.62 19.15
CA GLY A 108 -4.32 -13.44 20.35
C GLY A 108 -5.75 -13.85 20.66
N LEU A 109 -6.72 -12.94 20.51
CA LEU A 109 -8.13 -13.24 20.72
C LEU A 109 -8.63 -14.28 19.70
N THR A 110 -8.29 -14.10 18.42
CA THR A 110 -8.65 -15.07 17.38
C THR A 110 -7.95 -16.41 17.57
N HIS A 111 -6.69 -16.42 18.04
CA HIS A 111 -5.99 -17.66 18.34
C HIS A 111 -6.71 -18.49 19.40
N VAL A 112 -7.20 -17.84 20.47
CA VAL A 112 -7.95 -18.51 21.55
C VAL A 112 -9.36 -18.93 21.10
N ILE A 113 -10.06 -18.11 20.31
CA ILE A 113 -11.45 -18.39 19.91
C ILE A 113 -11.52 -19.43 18.80
N SER A 114 -10.65 -19.30 17.79
CA SER A 114 -10.65 -20.13 16.59
C SER A 114 -9.68 -21.31 16.67
N ASP A 115 -9.04 -21.54 17.83
CA ASP A 115 -8.04 -22.59 18.08
C ASP A 115 -6.97 -22.66 16.97
N LYS A 116 -6.39 -21.50 16.62
CA LYS A 116 -5.41 -21.40 15.52
C LYS A 116 -4.08 -22.01 15.93
N ASP A 117 -3.35 -22.53 14.96
CA ASP A 117 -1.97 -22.94 15.19
C ASP A 117 -1.11 -21.78 15.74
N VAL A 118 -0.31 -22.11 16.74
CA VAL A 118 0.66 -21.21 17.37
C VAL A 118 1.69 -20.76 16.34
N GLU A 119 2.09 -21.62 15.40
CA GLU A 119 3.08 -21.28 14.37
C GLU A 119 2.55 -20.18 13.43
N ILE A 120 1.31 -20.32 12.97
CA ILE A 120 0.65 -19.35 12.07
C ILE A 120 0.43 -18.02 12.78
N THR A 121 -0.07 -18.05 14.02
CA THR A 121 -0.31 -16.86 14.83
C THR A 121 1.01 -16.14 15.15
N GLY A 122 2.05 -16.90 15.50
CA GLY A 122 3.39 -16.40 15.74
C GLY A 122 4.00 -15.74 14.51
N ALA A 123 3.87 -16.35 13.33
CA ALA A 123 4.33 -15.77 12.07
C ALA A 123 3.66 -14.43 11.76
N MET A 124 2.34 -14.32 11.96
CA MET A 124 1.61 -13.05 11.81
C MET A 124 2.08 -11.99 12.81
N ALA A 125 2.34 -12.36 14.06
CA ALA A 125 2.88 -11.46 15.06
C ALA A 125 4.30 -10.97 14.70
N VAL A 126 5.14 -11.84 14.13
CA VAL A 126 6.47 -11.47 13.61
C VAL A 126 6.33 -10.48 12.45
N LEU A 127 5.43 -10.71 11.50
CA LEU A 127 5.18 -9.76 10.40
C LEU A 127 4.70 -8.39 10.91
N ALA A 128 3.79 -8.36 11.89
CA ALA A 128 3.34 -7.13 12.53
C ALA A 128 4.50 -6.40 13.24
N THR A 129 5.39 -7.15 13.89
CA THR A 129 6.59 -6.61 14.56
C THR A 129 7.57 -6.02 13.54
N LEU A 130 7.82 -6.73 12.43
CA LEU A 130 8.67 -6.26 11.35
C LEU A 130 8.10 -4.99 10.72
N ALA A 131 6.79 -4.91 10.51
CA ALA A 131 6.12 -3.71 10.02
C ALA A 131 6.31 -2.52 10.98
N LEU A 132 6.21 -2.75 12.30
CA LEU A 132 6.49 -1.72 13.31
C LEU A 132 7.95 -1.26 13.27
N ILE A 133 8.90 -2.19 13.23
CA ILE A 133 10.33 -1.87 13.15
C ILE A 133 10.63 -1.04 11.90
N TYR A 134 10.13 -1.48 10.75
CA TYR A 134 10.31 -0.76 9.47
C TYR A 134 9.71 0.65 9.53
N CYS A 135 8.46 0.78 9.98
CA CYS A 135 7.78 2.07 10.12
C CYS A 135 8.48 3.01 11.12
N ARG A 136 9.25 2.47 12.06
CA ARG A 136 9.95 3.25 13.08
C ARG A 136 11.41 3.51 12.80
N ARG A 137 11.98 2.85 11.78
CA ARG A 137 13.38 3.01 11.39
C ARG A 137 13.74 4.45 11.00
N GLY A 138 12.75 5.27 10.62
CA GLY A 138 12.94 6.71 10.42
C GLY A 138 13.69 7.03 9.14
N GLU A 139 14.60 8.01 9.21
CA GLU A 139 15.40 8.55 8.10
C GLU A 139 16.59 7.69 7.64
N GLU A 140 16.85 6.54 8.28
CA GLU A 140 17.82 5.59 7.74
C GLU A 140 17.28 4.99 6.45
N SER A 141 17.60 5.66 5.33
CA SER A 141 17.36 5.12 4.00
C SER A 141 18.04 3.76 3.90
N LEU A 142 17.31 2.78 3.39
CA LEU A 142 17.90 1.50 3.04
C LEU A 142 19.12 1.75 2.12
N PRO A 143 20.18 0.94 2.23
CA PRO A 143 21.46 1.19 1.57
C PRO A 143 21.38 1.18 0.04
N VAL A 144 20.26 0.73 -0.52
CA VAL A 144 20.00 0.63 -1.96
C VAL A 144 18.90 1.61 -2.36
N VAL A 145 19.18 2.40 -3.39
CA VAL A 145 18.27 3.41 -3.94
C VAL A 145 17.00 2.76 -4.49
N GLY A 146 15.83 3.26 -4.09
CA GLY A 146 14.54 2.72 -4.53
C GLY A 146 14.12 1.41 -3.85
N LEU A 147 14.95 0.86 -2.97
CA LEU A 147 14.62 -0.38 -2.24
C LEU A 147 13.43 -0.19 -1.29
N SER A 148 13.22 1.01 -0.76
CA SER A 148 12.06 1.33 0.07
C SER A 148 10.74 1.18 -0.70
N GLU A 149 10.69 1.66 -1.94
CA GLU A 149 9.51 1.52 -2.82
C GLU A 149 9.23 0.05 -3.13
N ALA A 150 10.29 -0.71 -3.46
CA ALA A 150 10.17 -2.14 -3.70
C ALA A 150 9.70 -2.90 -2.45
N VAL A 151 10.26 -2.62 -1.27
CA VAL A 151 9.87 -3.26 0.00
C VAL A 151 8.41 -2.97 0.32
N ILE A 152 7.95 -1.73 0.15
CA ILE A 152 6.55 -1.37 0.39
C ILE A 152 5.63 -2.07 -0.63
N ALA A 153 6.00 -2.10 -1.91
CA ALA A 153 5.23 -2.80 -2.93
C ALA A 153 5.11 -4.31 -2.63
N TRP A 154 6.21 -4.94 -2.21
CA TRP A 154 6.23 -6.34 -1.77
C TRP A 154 5.38 -6.58 -0.52
N ALA A 155 5.41 -5.64 0.43
CA ALA A 155 4.61 -5.72 1.64
C ALA A 155 3.10 -5.66 1.34
N VAL A 156 2.70 -4.74 0.45
CA VAL A 156 1.28 -4.51 0.10
C VAL A 156 0.71 -5.62 -0.80
N GLY A 157 1.50 -6.21 -1.68
CA GLY A 157 1.09 -7.32 -2.54
C GLY A 157 1.39 -8.69 -1.93
N PRO A 158 2.54 -9.32 -2.27
CA PRO A 158 2.94 -10.64 -1.82
C PRO A 158 2.77 -10.91 -0.34
N VAL A 159 3.37 -10.08 0.53
CA VAL A 159 3.34 -10.36 1.97
C VAL A 159 1.90 -10.31 2.49
N ALA A 160 1.14 -9.26 2.17
CA ALA A 160 -0.25 -9.13 2.63
C ALA A 160 -1.13 -10.28 2.14
N MET A 161 -1.09 -10.63 0.86
CA MET A 161 -1.97 -11.65 0.29
C MET A 161 -1.56 -13.08 0.70
N VAL A 162 -0.27 -13.40 0.66
CA VAL A 162 0.23 -14.73 1.05
C VAL A 162 0.04 -14.99 2.53
N SER A 163 0.35 -14.01 3.39
CA SER A 163 0.11 -14.15 4.84
C SER A 163 -1.38 -14.28 5.17
N THR A 164 -2.26 -13.57 4.44
CA THR A 164 -3.71 -13.74 4.55
C THR A 164 -4.13 -15.17 4.19
N ALA A 165 -3.62 -15.73 3.09
CA ALA A 165 -3.96 -17.10 2.67
C ALA A 165 -3.48 -18.16 3.67
N LEU A 166 -2.23 -18.05 4.12
CA LEU A 166 -1.67 -18.92 5.15
C LEU A 166 -2.45 -18.83 6.46
N TYR A 167 -2.88 -17.62 6.86
CA TYR A 167 -3.64 -17.46 8.10
C TYR A 167 -5.05 -18.06 8.04
N LEU A 168 -5.71 -17.93 6.90
CA LEU A 168 -7.09 -18.37 6.73
C LEU A 168 -7.19 -19.88 6.48
N VAL A 169 -6.33 -20.43 5.62
CA VAL A 169 -6.46 -21.81 5.12
C VAL A 169 -5.19 -22.66 5.33
N GLY A 170 -4.05 -22.05 5.65
CA GLY A 170 -2.79 -22.78 5.87
C GLY A 170 -2.02 -23.12 4.60
N GLU A 171 -2.54 -22.76 3.42
CA GLU A 171 -1.90 -22.96 2.13
C GLU A 171 -1.97 -21.71 1.25
N VAL A 172 -1.20 -21.73 0.15
CA VAL A 172 -1.09 -20.60 -0.78
C VAL A 172 -1.49 -21.06 -2.18
N PRO A 173 -2.76 -20.88 -2.58
CA PRO A 173 -3.20 -21.18 -3.92
C PRO A 173 -2.44 -20.34 -4.96
N TRP A 174 -2.14 -20.93 -6.13
CA TRP A 174 -1.46 -20.21 -7.22
C TRP A 174 -2.18 -18.94 -7.67
N ALA A 175 -3.50 -18.91 -7.57
CA ALA A 175 -4.29 -17.72 -7.85
C ALA A 175 -3.91 -16.55 -6.92
N VAL A 176 -3.67 -16.82 -5.63
CA VAL A 176 -3.23 -15.79 -4.67
C VAL A 176 -1.86 -15.25 -5.08
N VAL A 177 -0.92 -16.11 -5.49
CA VAL A 177 0.42 -15.71 -5.93
C VAL A 177 0.36 -14.78 -7.15
N LEU A 178 -0.43 -15.14 -8.17
CA LEU A 178 -0.55 -14.33 -9.39
C LEU A 178 -1.19 -12.97 -9.11
N TYR A 179 -2.29 -12.94 -8.34
CA TYR A 179 -2.94 -11.68 -7.98
C TYR A 179 -2.10 -10.83 -7.02
N ALA A 180 -1.28 -11.44 -6.17
CA ALA A 180 -0.32 -10.71 -5.34
C ALA A 180 0.71 -9.97 -6.19
N TYR A 181 1.16 -10.57 -7.29
CA TYR A 181 2.05 -9.90 -8.25
C TYR A 181 1.35 -8.73 -8.96
N VAL A 182 0.07 -8.87 -9.32
CA VAL A 182 -0.76 -7.78 -9.87
C VAL A 182 -0.80 -6.60 -8.90
N VAL A 183 -1.11 -6.85 -7.62
CA VAL A 183 -1.16 -5.82 -6.57
C VAL A 183 0.21 -5.17 -6.38
N MET A 184 1.29 -5.96 -6.35
CA MET A 184 2.65 -5.45 -6.21
C MET A 184 3.03 -4.46 -7.32
N LEU A 185 2.79 -4.83 -8.59
CA LEU A 185 3.11 -3.98 -9.72
C LEU A 185 2.34 -2.66 -9.67
N PHE A 186 1.06 -2.71 -9.32
CA PHE A 186 0.24 -1.51 -9.19
C PHE A 186 0.74 -0.60 -8.04
N ALA A 187 1.04 -1.18 -6.88
CA ALA A 187 1.59 -0.45 -5.73
C ALA A 187 2.94 0.16 -6.07
N TRP A 188 3.80 -0.56 -6.79
CA TRP A 188 5.11 -0.05 -7.20
C TRP A 188 4.99 1.12 -8.18
N ALA A 189 4.09 1.02 -9.17
CA ALA A 189 3.82 2.13 -10.09
C ALA A 189 3.33 3.39 -9.35
N PHE A 190 2.44 3.21 -8.36
CA PHE A 190 1.96 4.32 -7.52
C PHE A 190 3.10 4.98 -6.75
N LEU A 191 3.99 4.17 -6.14
CA LEU A 191 5.13 4.68 -5.37
C LEU A 191 6.14 5.42 -6.26
N VAL A 192 6.45 4.89 -7.45
CA VAL A 192 7.33 5.58 -8.42
C VAL A 192 6.73 6.93 -8.84
N LEU A 193 5.42 6.97 -9.06
CA LEU A 193 4.70 8.20 -9.41
C LEU A 193 4.72 9.22 -8.26
N GLU A 194 4.48 8.78 -7.02
CA GLU A 194 4.55 9.65 -5.84
C GLU A 194 5.98 10.19 -5.64
N SER A 195 6.99 9.34 -5.80
CA SER A 195 8.38 9.73 -5.73
C SER A 195 8.79 10.70 -6.84
N ALA A 196 8.27 10.55 -8.06
CA ALA A 196 8.52 11.48 -9.15
C ALA A 196 7.92 12.87 -8.86
N ARG A 197 6.71 12.93 -8.28
CA ARG A 197 6.09 14.19 -7.80
C ARG A 197 6.96 14.88 -6.75
N ASP A 198 7.49 14.12 -5.81
CA ASP A 198 8.24 14.67 -4.68
C ASP A 198 9.72 14.95 -5.00
N ALA A 199 10.21 14.50 -6.17
CA ALA A 199 11.61 14.64 -6.57
C ALA A 199 12.13 16.09 -6.62
N PRO A 200 11.40 17.09 -7.17
CA PRO A 200 11.86 18.47 -7.18
C PRO A 200 12.06 19.04 -5.77
N PHE A 201 11.20 18.66 -4.82
CA PHE A 201 11.30 19.08 -3.42
C PHE A 201 12.44 18.37 -2.70
N ALA A 202 12.56 17.05 -2.86
CA ALA A 202 13.61 16.26 -2.22
C ALA A 202 15.03 16.61 -2.72
N ARG A 203 15.20 17.03 -3.99
CA ARG A 203 16.47 17.57 -4.50
C ARG A 203 16.87 18.87 -3.81
N ARG A 204 15.92 19.79 -3.59
CA ARG A 204 16.18 21.06 -2.88
C ARG A 204 16.60 20.82 -1.42
N MET A 205 16.17 19.72 -0.81
CA MET A 205 16.56 19.33 0.54
C MET A 205 17.81 18.44 0.60
N GLY A 206 18.55 18.27 -0.51
CA GLY A 206 19.78 17.47 -0.53
C GLY A 206 19.57 15.97 -0.35
N ARG A 207 18.36 15.44 -0.62
CA ARG A 207 17.99 14.02 -0.46
C ARG A 207 17.84 13.27 -1.79
N SER A 208 18.69 13.59 -2.76
CA SER A 208 18.70 12.98 -4.09
C SER A 208 18.85 11.45 -4.10
N ASP A 209 19.29 10.85 -2.99
CA ASP A 209 19.80 9.49 -2.97
C ASP A 209 18.82 8.45 -2.41
N THR A 210 17.63 8.87 -1.93
CA THR A 210 16.74 8.00 -1.13
C THR A 210 15.67 7.26 -1.93
N SER A 211 15.34 7.70 -3.15
CA SER A 211 14.30 7.09 -3.99
C SER A 211 14.75 6.90 -5.44
N LEU A 212 14.19 5.88 -6.11
CA LEU A 212 14.53 5.50 -7.47
C LEU A 212 14.32 6.67 -8.44
N ALA A 213 13.20 7.38 -8.31
CA ALA A 213 12.83 8.47 -9.20
C ALA A 213 13.76 9.70 -9.06
N LEU A 214 14.27 9.90 -7.84
CA LEU A 214 15.15 11.02 -7.50
C LEU A 214 16.52 10.90 -8.16
N ARG A 215 17.08 9.69 -8.22
CA ARG A 215 18.40 9.39 -8.79
C ARG A 215 18.38 9.16 -10.30
N LEU A 216 17.35 8.49 -10.82
CA LEU A 216 17.24 8.18 -12.25
C LEU A 216 16.92 9.42 -13.10
N GLY A 217 16.33 10.44 -12.50
CA GLY A 217 15.85 11.61 -13.25
C GLY A 217 14.48 11.38 -13.88
N PHE A 218 13.88 12.47 -14.35
CA PHE A 218 12.47 12.48 -14.72
C PHE A 218 12.13 11.53 -15.88
N GLN A 219 12.95 11.53 -16.95
CA GLN A 219 12.72 10.68 -18.13
C GLN A 219 12.76 9.19 -17.80
N TRP A 220 13.75 8.74 -17.03
CA TRP A 220 13.88 7.35 -16.61
C TRP A 220 12.81 6.94 -15.61
N SER A 221 12.36 7.85 -14.74
CA SER A 221 11.23 7.62 -13.84
C SER A 221 9.93 7.40 -14.61
N PHE A 222 9.70 8.19 -15.66
CA PHE A 222 8.55 8.03 -16.56
C PHE A 222 8.62 6.70 -17.33
N GLN A 223 9.77 6.34 -17.89
CA GLN A 223 9.96 5.06 -18.57
C GLN A 223 9.77 3.86 -17.63
N GLY A 224 10.31 3.93 -16.40
CA GLY A 224 10.12 2.92 -15.38
C GLY A 224 8.65 2.76 -14.98
N PHE A 225 7.94 3.88 -14.77
CA PHE A 225 6.50 3.88 -14.53
C PHE A 225 5.73 3.19 -15.66
N LEU A 226 6.02 3.52 -16.92
CA LEU A 226 5.38 2.89 -18.08
C LEU A 226 5.67 1.39 -18.15
N LEU A 227 6.91 0.97 -17.91
CA LEU A 227 7.30 -0.44 -17.92
C LEU A 227 6.53 -1.25 -16.86
N ILE A 228 6.43 -0.71 -15.64
CA ILE A 228 5.67 -1.34 -14.56
C ILE A 228 4.18 -1.41 -14.92
N MET A 229 3.61 -0.36 -15.51
CA MET A 229 2.19 -0.34 -15.90
C MET A 229 1.87 -1.28 -17.06
N VAL A 230 2.74 -1.39 -18.06
CA VAL A 230 2.61 -2.38 -19.14
C VAL A 230 2.68 -3.78 -18.57
N SER A 231 3.62 -4.03 -17.66
CA SER A 231 3.74 -5.32 -16.96
C SER A 231 2.47 -5.62 -16.15
N PHE A 232 1.93 -4.62 -15.44
CA PHE A 232 0.68 -4.74 -14.66
C PHE A 232 -0.47 -5.20 -15.56
N TYR A 233 -0.76 -4.48 -16.65
CA TYR A 233 -1.84 -4.86 -17.56
C TYR A 233 -1.60 -6.20 -18.26
N GLY A 234 -0.34 -6.53 -18.58
CA GLY A 234 0.03 -7.84 -19.12
C GLY A 234 -0.29 -8.99 -18.15
N VAL A 235 0.02 -8.83 -16.87
CA VAL A 235 -0.31 -9.84 -15.84
C VAL A 235 -1.81 -9.89 -15.57
N VAL A 236 -2.53 -8.75 -15.63
CA VAL A 236 -4.00 -8.74 -15.51
C VAL A 236 -4.66 -9.53 -16.65
N LEU A 237 -4.16 -9.38 -17.88
CA LEU A 237 -4.62 -10.16 -19.02
C LEU A 237 -4.31 -11.65 -18.83
N LEU A 238 -3.07 -11.96 -18.44
CA LEU A 238 -2.63 -13.33 -18.20
C LEU A 238 -3.48 -14.02 -17.12
N THR A 239 -3.74 -13.34 -16.01
CA THR A 239 -4.60 -13.87 -14.93
C THR A 239 -6.04 -14.04 -15.39
N GLY A 240 -6.56 -13.16 -16.25
CA GLY A 240 -7.89 -13.33 -16.85
C GLY A 240 -8.00 -14.58 -17.72
N ILE A 241 -6.96 -14.89 -18.49
CA ILE A 241 -6.89 -16.08 -19.36
C ILE A 241 -6.69 -17.36 -18.54
N VAL A 242 -5.68 -17.37 -17.66
CA VAL A 242 -5.27 -18.57 -16.91
C VAL A 242 -6.32 -18.99 -15.89
N MET A 243 -6.99 -18.03 -15.24
CA MET A 243 -7.96 -18.31 -14.17
C MET A 243 -9.43 -18.24 -14.62
N GLY A 244 -9.71 -18.00 -15.91
CA GLY A 244 -11.10 -17.87 -16.41
C GLY A 244 -11.85 -16.65 -15.88
N HIS A 245 -11.16 -15.68 -15.28
CA HIS A 245 -11.74 -14.46 -14.71
C HIS A 245 -12.00 -13.42 -15.80
N LEU A 246 -13.04 -13.64 -16.61
CA LEU A 246 -13.42 -12.80 -17.76
C LEU A 246 -13.62 -11.32 -17.41
N GLY A 247 -13.98 -10.99 -16.17
CA GLY A 247 -14.09 -9.60 -15.72
C GLY A 247 -12.76 -8.83 -15.81
N ASN A 248 -11.61 -9.52 -15.80
CA ASN A 248 -10.30 -8.90 -15.94
C ASN A 248 -10.13 -8.21 -17.31
N PHE A 249 -10.76 -8.72 -18.38
CA PHE A 249 -10.70 -8.06 -19.69
C PHE A 249 -11.35 -6.68 -19.66
N LEU A 250 -12.43 -6.52 -18.90
CA LEU A 250 -13.07 -5.21 -18.69
C LEU A 250 -12.15 -4.27 -17.91
N LEU A 251 -11.36 -4.79 -16.96
CA LEU A 251 -10.38 -4.00 -16.21
C LEU A 251 -9.22 -3.53 -17.10
N VAL A 252 -8.84 -4.29 -18.12
CA VAL A 252 -7.86 -3.84 -19.13
C VAL A 252 -8.36 -2.60 -19.89
N ALA A 253 -9.68 -2.44 -20.08
CA ALA A 253 -10.23 -1.23 -20.71
C ALA A 253 -9.92 0.07 -19.93
N THR A 254 -9.52 -0.02 -18.66
CA THR A 254 -9.03 1.13 -17.89
C THR A 254 -7.71 1.70 -18.40
N ILE A 255 -7.04 1.03 -19.35
CA ILE A 255 -5.84 1.52 -20.02
C ILE A 255 -6.07 2.89 -20.70
N VAL A 256 -7.31 3.22 -21.08
CA VAL A 256 -7.66 4.54 -21.60
C VAL A 256 -7.35 5.64 -20.57
N LYS A 257 -7.64 5.41 -19.29
CA LYS A 257 -7.28 6.33 -18.21
C LYS A 257 -5.78 6.38 -17.95
N LEU A 258 -5.07 5.27 -18.17
CA LEU A 258 -3.61 5.27 -18.08
C LEU A 258 -2.99 6.17 -19.15
N LYS A 259 -3.59 6.26 -20.35
CA LYS A 259 -3.12 7.17 -21.40
C LYS A 259 -3.11 8.62 -20.90
N ASP A 260 -4.22 9.07 -20.30
CA ASP A 260 -4.34 10.43 -19.74
C ASP A 260 -3.31 10.66 -18.62
N ILE A 261 -3.17 9.68 -17.71
CA ILE A 261 -2.18 9.72 -16.62
C ILE A 261 -0.75 9.79 -17.18
N SER A 262 -0.45 9.04 -18.23
CA SER A 262 0.88 9.03 -18.86
C SER A 262 1.19 10.34 -19.57
N GLU A 263 0.18 10.99 -20.14
CA GLU A 263 0.33 12.29 -20.78
C GLU A 263 0.53 13.40 -19.74
N ASP A 264 -0.25 13.40 -18.67
CA ASP A 264 -0.07 14.31 -17.53
C ASP A 264 1.30 14.09 -16.86
N PHE A 265 1.75 12.84 -16.75
CA PHE A 265 3.11 12.53 -16.27
C PHE A 265 4.13 13.13 -17.23
N ARG A 266 4.04 12.88 -18.54
CA ARG A 266 4.98 13.40 -19.55
C ARG A 266 5.04 14.94 -19.57
N LEU A 267 3.92 15.61 -19.31
CA LEU A 267 3.80 17.07 -19.27
C LEU A 267 4.18 17.68 -17.92
N GLU A 268 4.76 16.90 -17.00
CA GLU A 268 5.17 17.34 -15.65
C GLU A 268 4.01 17.86 -14.78
N ARG A 269 2.76 17.48 -15.08
CA ARG A 269 1.56 17.88 -14.33
C ARG A 269 1.30 16.95 -13.14
N LEU A 270 2.32 16.77 -12.29
CA LEU A 270 2.38 15.70 -11.28
C LEU A 270 1.45 15.90 -10.07
N ASP A 271 0.97 17.13 -9.82
CA ASP A 271 0.23 17.47 -8.60
C ASP A 271 -1.08 16.69 -8.43
N ARG A 272 -1.77 16.38 -9.55
CA ARG A 272 -3.08 15.71 -9.55
C ARG A 272 -2.99 14.21 -9.79
N LEU A 273 -1.81 13.71 -10.19
CA LEU A 273 -1.64 12.33 -10.61
C LEU A 273 -1.88 11.31 -9.49
N PRO A 274 -1.38 11.49 -8.25
CA PRO A 274 -1.64 10.52 -7.17
C PRO A 274 -3.13 10.37 -6.87
N ASP A 275 -3.90 11.46 -6.93
CA ASP A 275 -5.35 11.43 -6.70
C ASP A 275 -6.12 10.76 -7.85
N GLN A 276 -5.66 10.92 -9.10
CA GLN A 276 -6.20 10.19 -10.24
C GLN A 276 -5.89 8.68 -10.12
N PHE A 277 -4.64 8.35 -9.79
CA PHE A 277 -4.18 6.97 -9.67
C PHE A 277 -4.82 6.24 -8.48
N ALA A 278 -5.02 6.92 -7.35
CA ALA A 278 -5.73 6.36 -6.20
C ALA A 278 -7.20 6.06 -6.53
N ARG A 279 -7.87 6.91 -7.31
CA ARG A 279 -9.24 6.62 -7.80
C ARG A 279 -9.27 5.42 -8.74
N LEU A 280 -8.26 5.28 -9.59
CA LEU A 280 -8.08 4.10 -10.44
C LEU A 280 -7.85 2.85 -9.60
N ALA A 281 -7.06 2.93 -8.52
CA ALA A 281 -6.85 1.84 -7.58
C ALA A 281 -8.16 1.35 -6.97
N VAL A 282 -9.02 2.28 -6.54
CA VAL A 282 -10.35 1.96 -5.99
C VAL A 282 -11.20 1.20 -7.00
N PHE A 283 -11.25 1.70 -8.23
CA PHE A 283 -12.02 1.07 -9.29
C PHE A 283 -11.48 -0.32 -9.64
N LEU A 284 -10.16 -0.47 -9.76
CA LEU A 284 -9.51 -1.74 -10.07
C LEU A 284 -9.69 -2.76 -8.94
N GLY A 285 -9.50 -2.36 -7.67
CA GLY A 285 -9.64 -3.24 -6.52
C GLY A 285 -11.06 -3.83 -6.40
N VAL A 286 -12.09 -2.98 -6.50
CA VAL A 286 -13.49 -3.45 -6.51
C VAL A 286 -13.76 -4.31 -7.75
N GLY A 287 -13.25 -3.89 -8.91
CA GLY A 287 -13.39 -4.62 -10.15
C GLY A 287 -12.76 -6.02 -10.10
N PHE A 288 -11.60 -6.18 -9.48
CA PHE A 288 -10.95 -7.47 -9.29
C PHE A 288 -11.75 -8.37 -8.36
N ILE A 289 -12.24 -7.85 -7.22
CA ILE A 289 -13.07 -8.63 -6.29
C ILE A 289 -14.30 -9.17 -7.03
N ILE A 290 -15.00 -8.31 -7.78
CA ILE A 290 -16.18 -8.73 -8.56
C ILE A 290 -15.79 -9.75 -9.63
N SER A 291 -14.73 -9.50 -10.39
CA SER A 291 -14.23 -10.41 -11.44
C SER A 291 -13.87 -11.80 -10.89
N ILE A 292 -13.22 -11.84 -9.73
CA ILE A 292 -12.88 -13.09 -9.04
C ILE A 292 -14.15 -13.83 -8.60
N LEU A 293 -15.12 -13.12 -8.01
CA LEU A 293 -16.37 -13.72 -7.55
C LEU A 293 -17.26 -14.21 -8.71
N THR A 294 -17.28 -13.52 -9.85
CA THR A 294 -18.10 -13.88 -11.01
C THR A 294 -17.40 -14.78 -12.03
N GLY A 295 -16.08 -14.95 -11.92
CA GLY A 295 -15.30 -15.79 -12.83
C GLY A 295 -15.83 -17.23 -12.91
N LEU A 296 -15.78 -17.83 -14.09
CA LEU A 296 -16.16 -19.23 -14.24
C LEU A 296 -15.00 -20.07 -13.69
N SER A 297 -15.24 -20.79 -12.58
CA SER A 297 -14.38 -21.87 -12.11
C SER A 297 -14.84 -23.18 -12.71
#